data_AF-A0A2I0FD77-F1
#
_entry.id   AF-A0A2I0FD77-F1
#
_cell.length_a   1.000
_cell.length_b   1.000
_cell.length_c   1.000
_cell.angle_alpha   90.00
_cell.angle_beta   90.00
_cell.angle_gamma   90.00
#
_symmetry.space_group_name_H-M   'P 1'
#
loop_
_entity.id
_entity.type
_entity.pdbx_description
1 polymer ?
#
loop_
_entity_poly.entity_id
_entity_poly.type
_entity_poly.pdbx_seq_one_letter_code
_entity_poly.pdbx_strand_id
1 'polypeptide(L)'
;MEITPELKELSQRVAEHLIKHERGDFLLSVASGQLLPEEEGNNWLELKKKVVDGNVTDDEIKQLVLLSSHHPFKDACELYLVWN
;
A
#
# COMPACT_ATOMS: atom_id res chain seq x y z
N MET A 1 -21.62 -5.04 -15.80
CA MET A 1 -20.54 -4.45 -16.63
C MET A 1 -19.52 -5.54 -16.87
N GLU A 2 -19.30 -5.94 -18.12
CA GLU A 2 -18.19 -6.84 -18.45
C GLU A 2 -16.90 -6.01 -18.50
N ILE A 3 -15.86 -6.47 -17.80
CA ILE A 3 -14.54 -5.87 -17.84
C ILE A 3 -13.83 -6.43 -19.06
N THR A 4 -13.41 -5.56 -19.98
CA THR A 4 -12.68 -5.97 -21.17
C THR A 4 -11.19 -6.17 -20.84
N PRO A 5 -10.46 -7.01 -21.59
CA PRO A 5 -9.02 -7.21 -21.40
C PRO A 5 -8.20 -5.90 -21.46
N GLU A 6 -8.58 -4.96 -22.33
CA GLU A 6 -7.92 -3.67 -22.49
C GLU A 6 -8.10 -2.78 -21.24
N LEU A 7 -9.28 -2.84 -20.62
CA LEU A 7 -9.55 -2.10 -19.38
C LEU A 7 -8.72 -2.66 -18.22
N LYS A 8 -8.55 -3.99 -18.17
CA LYS A 8 -7.69 -4.69 -17.19
C LYS A 8 -6.21 -4.33 -17.38
N GLU A 9 -5.71 -4.31 -18.61
CA GLU A 9 -4.31 -3.94 -18.88
C GLU A 9 -4.04 -2.48 -18.51
N LEU A 10 -4.97 -1.58 -18.85
CA LEU A 10 -4.86 -0.17 -18.51
C LEU A 10 -4.86 0.06 -16.99
N SER A 11 -5.77 -0.59 -16.26
CA SER A 11 -5.85 -0.46 -14.80
C SER A 11 -4.60 -0.99 -14.10
N GLN A 12 -4.02 -2.10 -14.59
CA GLN A 12 -2.74 -2.60 -14.08
C GLN A 12 -1.61 -1.60 -14.28
N ARG A 13 -1.45 -1.06 -15.49
CA ARG A 13 -0.39 -0.08 -15.78
C ARG A 13 -0.51 1.19 -14.94
N VAL A 14 -1.74 1.66 -14.71
CA VAL A 14 -2.00 2.82 -13.83
C VAL A 14 -1.63 2.48 -12.38
N ALA A 15 -2.07 1.33 -11.88
CA ALA A 15 -1.77 0.89 -10.51
C ALA A 15 -0.26 0.73 -10.27
N GLU A 16 0.48 0.13 -11.21
CA GLU A 16 1.94 0.02 -11.13
C GLU A 16 2.64 1.37 -11.08
N HIS A 17 2.15 2.35 -11.86
CA HIS A 17 2.71 3.69 -11.86
C HIS A 17 2.45 4.38 -10.53
N LEU A 18 1.22 4.32 -10.02
CA LEU A 18 0.84 4.87 -8.72
C LEU A 18 1.65 4.25 -7.58
N ILE A 19 1.79 2.93 -7.54
CA ILE A 19 2.60 2.23 -6.51
C ILE A 19 4.05 2.75 -6.51
N LYS A 20 4.66 2.99 -7.67
CA LYS A 20 6.04 3.51 -7.74
C LYS A 20 6.19 4.92 -7.16
N HIS A 21 5.20 5.78 -7.37
CA HIS A 21 5.26 7.18 -6.90
C HIS A 21 4.80 7.31 -5.45
N GLU A 22 3.71 6.65 -5.08
CA GLU A 22 3.03 6.80 -3.79
C GLU A 22 3.69 6.00 -2.67
N ARG A 23 4.57 5.03 -2.98
CA ARG A 23 5.23 4.19 -1.97
C ARG A 23 6.03 5.03 -0.97
N GLY A 24 6.77 6.03 -1.44
CA GLY A 24 7.58 6.89 -0.57
C GLY A 24 6.72 7.66 0.42
N ASP A 25 5.67 8.31 -0.08
CA ASP A 25 4.76 9.12 0.71
C ASP A 25 3.95 8.27 1.70
N PHE A 26 3.56 7.06 1.31
CA PHE A 26 2.93 6.08 2.22
C PHE A 26 3.86 5.74 3.39
N LEU A 27 5.11 5.34 3.11
CA LEU A 27 6.07 4.97 4.16
C LEU A 27 6.41 6.16 5.07
N LEU A 28 6.51 7.37 4.52
CA LEU A 28 6.68 8.59 5.30
C LEU A 28 5.48 8.84 6.22
N SER A 29 4.26 8.64 5.73
CA SER A 29 3.03 8.82 6.51
C SER A 29 2.92 7.79 7.64
N VAL A 30 3.35 6.55 7.42
CA VAL A 30 3.46 5.52 8.47
C VAL A 30 4.51 5.92 9.51
N ALA A 31 5.71 6.32 9.06
CA ALA A 31 6.82 6.71 9.94
C ALA A 31 6.46 7.91 10.82
N SER A 32 5.85 8.94 10.23
CA SER A 32 5.42 10.15 10.94
C SER A 32 4.24 9.91 11.88
N GLY A 33 3.51 8.80 11.71
CA GLY A 33 2.26 8.54 12.42
C GLY A 33 1.07 9.35 11.90
N GLN A 34 1.21 10.00 10.74
CA GLN A 34 0.10 10.63 10.04
C GLN A 34 -0.89 9.59 9.52
N LEU A 35 -0.38 8.43 9.07
CA LEU A 35 -1.20 7.28 8.72
C LEU A 35 -1.39 6.41 9.96
N LEU A 36 -2.63 6.13 10.28
CA LEU A 36 -3.03 5.29 11.41
C LEU A 36 -3.52 3.92 10.90
N PRO A 37 -3.37 2.85 11.70
CA PRO A 37 -3.98 1.58 11.37
C PRO A 37 -5.50 1.63 11.55
N GLU A 38 -6.23 0.75 10.88
CA GLU A 38 -7.66 0.53 11.14
C GLU A 38 -7.86 -0.15 12.51
N GLU A 39 -6.93 -1.02 12.90
CA GLU A 39 -6.87 -1.63 14.22
C GLU A 39 -5.46 -1.50 14.80
N GLU A 40 -5.34 -0.87 15.98
CA GLU A 40 -4.07 -0.82 16.69
C GLU A 40 -3.70 -2.20 17.23
N GLY A 41 -2.62 -2.78 16.70
CA GLY A 41 -2.08 -4.06 17.12
C GLY A 41 -0.55 -4.05 17.20
N ASN A 42 0.01 -5.02 17.93
CA ASN A 42 1.46 -5.17 18.09
C ASN A 42 2.19 -5.24 16.73
N ASN A 43 1.56 -5.87 15.73
CA ASN A 43 2.11 -5.98 14.38
C ASN A 43 2.32 -4.61 13.71
N TRP A 44 1.41 -3.65 13.89
CA TRP A 44 1.55 -2.31 13.31
C TRP A 44 2.77 -1.58 13.88
N LEU A 45 2.97 -1.65 15.20
CA LEU A 45 4.09 -0.98 15.86
C LEU A 45 5.43 -1.57 15.43
N GLU A 46 5.53 -2.88 15.30
CA GLU A 46 6.75 -3.55 14.80
C GLU A 46 7.05 -3.19 13.35
N LEU A 47 6.04 -3.19 12.48
CA LEU A 47 6.20 -2.81 11.07
C LEU A 47 6.55 -1.33 10.93
N LYS A 48 5.88 -0.44 11.66
CA LYS A 48 6.20 1.00 11.69
C LYS A 48 7.66 1.22 12.10
N LYS A 49 8.15 0.49 13.10
CA LYS A 49 9.55 0.58 13.52
C LYS A 49 10.50 0.19 12.39
N LYS A 50 10.22 -0.91 11.66
CA LYS A 50 11.01 -1.32 10.49
C LYS A 50 11.02 -0.27 9.37
N VAL A 51 9.90 0.42 9.16
CA VAL A 51 9.82 1.54 8.21
C VAL A 51 10.73 2.68 8.63
N VAL A 52 10.67 3.09 9.90
CA VAL A 52 11.54 4.15 10.46
C VAL A 52 13.02 3.77 10.36
N ASP A 53 13.35 2.51 10.61
CA ASP A 53 14.71 1.97 10.53
C ASP A 53 15.18 1.73 9.09
N GLY A 54 14.33 1.94 8.08
CA GLY A 54 14.63 1.73 6.66
C GLY A 54 14.80 0.26 6.24
N ASN A 55 14.39 -0.68 7.10
CA ASN A 55 14.56 -2.13 6.93
C ASN A 55 13.22 -2.85 6.74
N VAL A 56 12.36 -2.30 5.87
CA VAL A 56 11.05 -2.88 5.55
C VAL A 56 11.09 -3.56 4.17
N THR A 57 10.55 -4.77 4.10
CA THR A 57 10.45 -5.58 2.88
C THR A 57 9.14 -5.34 2.13
N ASP A 58 9.06 -5.75 0.86
CA ASP A 58 7.84 -5.58 0.07
C ASP A 58 6.63 -6.33 0.66
N ASP A 59 6.84 -7.51 1.26
CA ASP A 59 5.74 -8.25 1.91
C ASP A 59 5.28 -7.57 3.20
N GLU A 60 6.19 -6.96 3.95
CA GLU A 60 5.85 -6.15 5.12
C GLU A 60 5.12 -4.86 4.74
N ILE A 61 5.44 -4.27 3.58
CA ILE A 61 4.68 -3.15 3.03
C ILE A 61 3.26 -3.58 2.67
N LYS A 62 3.07 -4.76 2.07
CA LYS A 62 1.73 -5.29 1.82
C LYS A 62 0.95 -5.47 3.12
N GLN A 63 1.60 -5.97 4.18
CA GLN A 63 0.96 -6.08 5.50
C GLN A 63 0.60 -4.71 6.07
N LEU A 64 1.47 -3.70 5.94
CA LEU A 64 1.17 -2.32 6.35
C LEU A 64 -0.05 -1.77 5.59
N VAL A 65 -0.14 -2.00 4.29
CA VAL A 65 -1.28 -1.57 3.47
C VAL A 65 -2.59 -2.21 3.94
N LEU A 66 -2.57 -3.51 4.27
CA LEU A 66 -3.74 -4.22 4.78
C LEU A 66 -4.19 -3.69 6.15
N LEU A 67 -3.23 -3.29 6.99
CA LEU A 67 -3.49 -2.78 8.35
C LEU A 67 -3.80 -1.28 8.38
N SER A 68 -3.36 -0.52 7.38
CA SER A 68 -3.54 0.93 7.34
C SER A 68 -4.97 1.33 7.03
N SER A 69 -5.37 2.46 7.59
CA SER A 69 -6.55 3.21 7.13
C SER A 69 -6.40 3.65 5.66
N HIS A 70 -7.49 4.17 5.09
CA HIS A 70 -7.55 4.58 3.69
C HIS A 70 -6.40 5.52 3.28
N HIS A 71 -5.73 5.18 2.18
CA HIS A 71 -4.62 5.93 1.60
C HIS A 71 -4.56 5.67 0.08
N PRO A 72 -4.20 6.65 -0.77
CA PRO A 72 -4.11 6.45 -2.23
C PRO A 72 -3.25 5.24 -2.65
N PHE A 73 -2.15 5.00 -1.93
CA PHE A 73 -1.32 3.80 -2.10
C PHE A 73 -2.07 2.48 -1.83
N LYS A 74 -2.93 2.43 -0.81
CA LYS A 74 -3.76 1.25 -0.50
C LYS A 74 -4.70 0.95 -1.66
N ASP A 75 -5.38 1.97 -2.17
CA ASP A 75 -6.30 1.82 -3.31
C ASP A 75 -5.56 1.32 -4.56
N ALA A 76 -4.35 1.84 -4.82
CA ALA A 76 -3.51 1.39 -5.92
C ALA A 76 -3.07 -0.08 -5.76
N CYS A 77 -2.71 -0.50 -4.55
CA CYS A 77 -2.40 -1.90 -4.25
C CYS A 77 -3.62 -2.81 -4.41
N GLU A 78 -4.79 -2.41 -3.92
CA GLU A 78 -6.03 -3.17 -4.07
C GLU A 78 -6.41 -3.33 -5.54
N LEU A 79 -6.33 -2.26 -6.33
CA LEU A 79 -6.52 -2.32 -7.77
C LEU A 79 -5.54 -3.29 -8.43
N TYR A 80 -4.26 -3.24 -8.08
CA TYR A 80 -3.26 -4.15 -8.65
C TYR A 80 -3.54 -5.62 -8.32
N LEU A 81 -3.92 -5.92 -7.07
CA LEU A 81 -4.21 -7.27 -6.58
C LEU A 81 -5.50 -7.84 -7.16
N VAL A 82 -6.52 -7.02 -7.43
CA VAL A 82 -7.77 -7.49 -8.07
C VAL A 82 -7.53 -8.03 -9.49
N TRP A 83 -6.50 -7.53 -10.18
CA TRP A 83 -6.22 -7.89 -11.57
C TRP A 83 -5.14 -8.95 -11.76
N ASN A 84 -4.33 -9.26 -10.75
CA ASN A 84 -3.29 -10.31 -10.79
C ASN A 84 -3.77 -11.61 -10.16
#